data_AF-Q2B158-F1
#
_entry.id   AF-Q2B158-F1
#
_cell.length_a   1.000
_cell.length_b   1.000
_cell.length_c   1.000
_cell.angle_alpha   90.00
_cell.angle_beta   90.00
_cell.angle_gamma   90.00
#
_symmetry.space_group_name_H-M   'P 1'
#
loop_
_entity.id
_entity.type
_entity.pdbx_description
1 polymer ?
#
loop_
_entity_poly.entity_id
_entity_poly.type
_entity_poly.pdbx_seq_one_letter_code
_entity_poly.pdbx_strand_id
1 'polypeptide(L)' 'MNIASIGEHCVVRINRQFYLLLEIDFTFEAMNRKETIFILLTEQEASALTEASL' A
#
# COMPACT_ATOMS: atom_id res chain seq x y z
N MET A 1 0.56 -10.61 -21.11
CA MET A 1 0.00 -9.29 -20.73
C MET A 1 0.51 -9.02 -19.32
N ASN A 2 1.13 -7.86 -19.10
CA ASN A 2 1.68 -7.52 -17.78
C ASN A 2 0.71 -6.57 -17.10
N ILE A 3 0.14 -7.02 -15.99
CA ILE A 3 -0.85 -6.27 -15.23
C ILE A 3 -0.31 -6.11 -13.82
N ALA A 4 -0.23 -4.87 -13.35
CA ALA A 4 -0.05 -4.55 -11.95
C ALA A 4 -1.37 -3.99 -11.44
N SER A 5 -1.95 -4.62 -10.42
CA SER A 5 -3.13 -4.12 -9.73
C SER A 5 -2.81 -3.86 -8.27
N ILE A 6 -3.36 -2.77 -7.74
CA ILE A 6 -3.29 -2.45 -6.31
C ILE A 6 -4.41 -3.24 -5.63
N GLY A 7 -4.03 -4.07 -4.67
CA GLY A 7 -4.94 -4.84 -3.82
C GLY A 7 -5.40 -4.04 -2.61
N GLU A 8 -5.49 -4.69 -1.46
CA GLU A 8 -5.83 -4.01 -0.22
C GLU A 8 -4.73 -3.05 0.23
N HIS A 9 -5.13 -2.03 0.98
CA HIS A 9 -4.21 -1.06 1.55
C HIS A 9 -4.66 -0.63 2.93
N CYS A 10 -3.69 -0.31 3.78
CA CYS A 10 -3.96 0.25 5.10
C CYS A 10 -2.84 1.18 5.54
N VAL A 11 -3.18 2.16 6.39
CA VAL A 11 -2.18 3.00 7.05
C VAL A 11 -1.81 2.36 8.38
N VAL A 12 -0.52 2.14 8.61
CA VAL A 12 0.03 1.59 9.85
C VAL A 12 1.04 2.54 10.47
N ARG A 13 1.24 2.44 11.79
CA ARG A 13 2.25 3.23 12.52
C ARG A 13 3.28 2.30 13.16
N ILE A 14 4.54 2.43 12.77
CA ILE A 14 5.66 1.62 13.27
C ILE A 14 6.74 2.58 13.79
N ASN A 15 7.22 2.37 15.03
CA ASN A 15 8.24 3.23 15.65
C ASN A 15 7.95 4.74 15.54
N ARG A 16 6.68 5.12 15.79
CA ARG A 16 6.12 6.48 15.69
C ARG A 16 6.00 7.06 14.28
N GLN A 17 6.44 6.33 13.26
CA GLN A 17 6.41 6.75 11.88
C GLN A 17 5.25 6.07 11.12
N PHE A 18 4.60 6.80 10.23
CA PHE A 18 3.46 6.31 9.46
C PHE A 18 3.91 5.67 8.14
N TYR A 19 3.23 4.59 7.77
CA TYR A 19 3.45 3.89 6.52
C TYR A 19 2.12 3.54 5.87
N LEU A 20 2.05 3.70 4.55
CA LEU A 20 1.01 3.10 3.74
C LEU A 20 1.48 1.70 3.34
N LEU A 21 0.75 0.69 3.79
CA LEU A 21 0.91 -0.68 3.35
C LEU A 21 0.07 -0.87 2.09
N LEU A 22 0.69 -1.33 1.01
CA LEU A 22 0.00 -1.64 -0.24
C LEU A 22 0.32 -3.08 -0.65
N GLU A 23 -0.71 -3.86 -0.88
CA GLU A 23 -0.56 -5.09 -1.67
C GLU A 23 -0.55 -4.74 -3.16
N ILE A 24 0.42 -5.30 -3.86
CA ILE A 24 0.52 -5.21 -5.32
C ILE A 24 0.52 -6.63 -5.87
N ASP A 25 -0.46 -6.90 -6.74
CA ASP A 25 -0.55 -8.12 -7.50
C ASP A 25 0.07 -7.91 -8.88
N PHE A 26 1.15 -8.64 -9.16
CA PHE A 26 1.83 -8.65 -10.45
C PHE A 26 1.47 -9.94 -11.19
N THR A 27 0.86 -9.78 -12.36
CA THR A 27 0.70 -10.86 -13.34
C THR A 27 1.68 -10.61 -14.47
N PHE A 28 2.69 -11.46 -14.60
CA PHE A 28 3.65 -11.43 -15.72
C PHE A 28 3.63 -12.79 -16.41
N GLU A 29 3.15 -12.83 -17.65
CA GLU A 29 2.96 -14.07 -18.42
C GLU A 29 2.12 -15.12 -17.65
N ALA A 30 2.75 -16.21 -17.17
CA ALA A 30 2.13 -17.27 -16.38
C ALA A 30 2.51 -17.23 -14.89
N MET A 31 3.20 -16.17 -14.45
CA MET A 31 3.63 -15.98 -13.06
C MET A 31 2.72 -14.96 -12.37
N ASN A 32 2.11 -15.38 -11.27
CA ASN A 32 1.40 -14.51 -10.34
C ASN A 32 2.27 -14.30 -9.11
N ARG A 33 2.55 -13.04 -8.79
CA ARG A 33 3.36 -12.66 -7.62
C ARG A 33 2.63 -11.59 -6.84
N LYS A 34 2.51 -11.80 -5.54
CA LYS A 34 2.02 -10.81 -4.59
C LYS A 34 3.20 -10.18 -3.87
N GLU A 35 3.25 -8.86 -3.82
CA GLU A 35 4.22 -8.14 -3.00
C GLU A 35 3.50 -7.16 -2.08
N THR A 36 4.07 -6.97 -0.90
CA THR A 36 3.62 -5.94 0.04
C THR A 36 4.71 -4.88 0.13
N ILE A 37 4.37 -3.65 -0.20
CA ILE A 37 5.30 -2.51 -0.09
C ILE A 37 4.89 -1.61 1.08
N PHE A 38 5.90 -1.00 1.70
CA PHE A 38 5.72 0.01 2.74
C PHE A 38 6.16 1.36 2.17
N ILE A 39 5.22 2.29 2.02
CA ILE A 39 5.52 3.66 1.62
C ILE A 39 5.52 4.52 2.87
N LEU A 40 6.64 5.19 3.12
CA LEU A 40 6.74 6.12 4.23
C LEU A 40 5.82 7.32 4.01
N LEU A 41 5.02 7.67 5.02
CA LEU A 41 4.14 8.83 4.99
C LEU A 41 4.61 9.91 5.98
N THR A 42 4.34 11.16 5.63
CA THR A 42 4.27 12.27 6.58
C THR A 42 3.01 12.16 7.45
N GLU A 43 2.99 12.86 8.59
CA GLU A 43 1.80 12.90 9.45
C GLU A 43 0.59 13.51 8.73
N GLN A 44 0.80 14.51 7.87
CA GLN A 44 -0.27 15.15 7.11
C GLN A 44 -0.90 14.19 6.09
N GLU A 45 -0.09 13.43 5.36
CA GLU A 45 -0.58 12.41 4.42
C GLU A 45 -1.34 11.30 5.14
N ALA A 46 -0.83 10.84 6.29
CA ALA A 46 -1.49 9.82 7.09
C ALA A 46 -2.87 10.29 7.58
N SER A 47 -2.98 11.53 8.08
CA SER A 47 -4.25 12.11 8.54
C SER A 47 -5.27 12.15 7.41
N ALA A 48 -4.88 12.68 6.24
CA ALA A 48 -5.76 12.79 5.08
C ALA A 48 -6.29 11.43 4.61
N LEU A 49 -5.45 10.40 4.62
CA LEU A 49 -5.85 9.04 4.23
C LEU A 49 -6.77 8.37 5.26
N THR A 50 -6.57 8.63 6.56
CA THR A 50 -7.46 8.11 7.61
C THR A 50 -8.81 8.84 7.65
N GLU A 51 -8.84 10.15 7.39
CA GLU A 51 -10.07 10.95 7.37
C GLU A 51 -10.95 10.64 6.15
N ALA A 52 -10.34 10.35 4.99
CA ALA A 52 -11.06 9.94 3.80
C ALA A 52 -11.72 8.54 3.91
N SER A 53 -11.39 7.78 4.97
CA SER A 53 -11.88 6.43 5.23
C SER A 53 -13.03 6.38 6.26
N LEU A 54 -13.44 7.53 6.81
CA LEU A 54 -14.55 7.71 7.77
C LEU A 54 -15.80 8.28 7.07
#